data_AF-A0AAD5E6W4-F1
#
_entry.id   AF-A0AAD5E6W4-F1
#
_cell.length_a   1.000
_cell.length_b   1.000
_cell.length_c   1.000
_cell.angle_alpha   90.00
_cell.angle_beta   90.00
_cell.angle_gamma   90.00
#
_symmetry.space_group_name_H-M   'P 1'
#
loop_
_entity.id
_entity.type
_entity.pdbx_description
1 polymer ?
#
loop_
_entity_poly.entity_id
_entity_poly.type
_entity_poly.pdbx_seq_one_letter_code
_entity_poly.pdbx_strand_id
1 'polypeptide(L)'
;MLINAQLYLIIFFTQSLMRLFQTHIDIVDDFDQDLIEQLLVLAKKHDFMIFEDRKFADIGNTVKHQYGNGIYRIASWSDITNAHGVPGEGIITGLKEVGLPLGRGLLLLAEMSSKGALTYGEYTTQTIEMARRNQDFVMGFITQRCINEHPDEDFIAMSPGIGLDVTGDGLGQQYRTPRQVIVESGCDLIIVGRGIYGKGRDVQAEGRRYQEAGWSAYQERISQ
;
A
#
# COMPACT_ATOMS: atom_id res chain seq x y z
N MET A 1 6.97 24.86 3.25
CA MET A 1 7.74 24.18 2.18
C MET A 1 6.83 23.11 1.63
N LEU A 2 6.39 23.27 0.39
CA LEU A 2 5.51 22.30 -0.26
C LEU A 2 6.34 21.04 -0.46
N ILE A 3 5.99 19.94 0.19
CA ILE A 3 6.40 18.61 -0.29
C ILE A 3 6.05 18.60 -1.79
N ASN A 4 7.06 18.42 -2.63
CA ASN A 4 6.91 18.52 -4.08
C ASN A 4 5.77 17.59 -4.54
N ALA A 5 5.02 18.02 -5.56
CA ALA A 5 3.84 17.31 -6.11
C ALA A 5 4.11 15.87 -6.61
N GLN A 6 5.33 15.36 -6.46
CA GLN A 6 5.78 14.01 -6.78
C GLN A 6 5.55 12.99 -5.64
N LEU A 7 5.31 13.43 -4.41
CA LEU A 7 5.14 12.58 -3.22
C LEU A 7 3.70 12.55 -2.75
N TYR A 8 2.72 11.98 -3.45
CA TYR A 8 1.37 11.96 -2.87
C TYR A 8 0.52 10.75 -3.24
N LEU A 9 0.10 10.04 -2.20
CA LEU A 9 -1.07 9.20 -2.18
C LEU A 9 -1.59 9.12 -0.74
N ILE A 10 -2.85 9.53 -0.55
CA ILE A 10 -3.57 9.42 0.72
C ILE A 10 -4.50 8.21 0.61
N ILE A 11 -4.32 7.25 1.50
CA ILE A 11 -5.15 6.05 1.63
C ILE A 11 -6.10 6.30 2.80
N PHE A 12 -7.40 6.06 2.59
CA PHE A 12 -8.42 6.19 3.63
C PHE A 12 -8.89 4.82 4.11
N PHE A 13 -8.85 4.64 5.44
CA PHE A 13 -9.54 3.55 6.11
C PHE A 13 -11.00 3.85 6.32
N THR A 14 -11.70 2.77 6.58
CA THR A 14 -13.13 2.74 6.62
C THR A 14 -13.72 2.32 7.96
N GLN A 15 -12.93 1.95 8.96
CA GLN A 15 -13.47 1.51 10.26
C GLN A 15 -12.92 2.28 11.48
N SER A 16 -11.67 2.76 11.47
CA SER A 16 -11.13 3.60 12.56
C SER A 16 -9.73 4.14 12.25
N LEU A 17 -9.57 5.47 12.29
CA LEU A 17 -8.34 6.30 12.45
C LEU A 17 -7.07 6.05 11.61
N MET A 18 -6.92 4.97 10.84
CA MET A 18 -5.66 4.68 10.15
C MET A 18 -5.53 5.43 8.81
N ARG A 19 -4.80 6.53 8.79
CA ARG A 19 -4.42 7.23 7.55
C ARG A 19 -3.09 6.69 7.07
N LEU A 20 -2.96 6.41 5.78
CA LEU A 20 -1.64 6.08 5.21
C LEU A 20 -1.26 7.09 4.15
N PHE A 21 0.02 7.40 4.13
CA PHE A 21 0.66 8.19 3.12
C PHE A 21 1.63 7.31 2.35
N GLN A 22 1.26 6.95 1.13
CA GLN A 22 2.12 6.12 0.30
C GLN A 22 3.14 6.99 -0.46
N THR A 23 4.39 6.56 -0.44
CA THR A 23 5.51 7.22 -1.13
C THR A 23 6.09 6.34 -2.23
N HIS A 24 6.72 7.00 -3.19
CA HIS A 24 7.72 6.45 -4.08
C HIS A 24 8.95 7.33 -3.94
N ILE A 25 9.82 7.02 -2.98
CA ILE A 25 10.96 7.89 -2.67
C ILE A 25 11.98 7.94 -3.82
N ASP A 26 11.98 6.92 -4.66
CA ASP A 26 12.89 6.71 -5.78
C ASP A 26 12.57 7.55 -7.02
N ILE A 27 11.41 8.21 -7.07
CA ILE A 27 11.03 9.16 -8.14
C ILE A 27 11.21 10.63 -7.74
N VAL A 28 11.71 10.90 -6.53
CA VAL A 28 11.96 12.25 -6.04
C VAL A 28 13.33 12.71 -6.53
N ASP A 29 13.34 13.73 -7.39
CA ASP A 29 14.56 14.20 -8.06
C ASP A 29 15.60 14.81 -7.09
N ASP A 30 15.12 15.47 -6.03
CA ASP A 30 15.91 16.25 -5.07
C ASP A 30 15.91 15.64 -3.65
N PHE A 31 15.90 14.30 -3.56
CA PHE A 31 15.90 13.60 -2.27
C PHE A 31 17.07 14.02 -1.37
N ASP A 32 16.72 14.39 -0.14
CA ASP A 32 17.63 14.47 1.00
C ASP A 32 16.96 13.93 2.27
N GLN A 33 17.72 13.91 3.38
CA GLN A 33 17.21 13.42 4.66
C GLN A 33 16.27 14.42 5.35
N ASP A 34 16.37 15.72 5.06
CA ASP A 34 15.48 16.76 5.62
C ASP A 34 14.04 16.55 5.16
N LEU A 35 13.85 16.10 3.91
CA LEU A 35 12.55 15.65 3.41
C LEU A 35 11.92 14.57 4.32
N ILE A 36 12.69 13.55 4.70
CA ILE A 36 12.21 12.46 5.56
C ILE A 36 11.90 12.97 6.97
N GLU A 37 12.76 13.83 7.52
CA GLU A 37 12.53 14.45 8.83
C GLU A 37 11.21 15.24 8.86
N GLN A 38 10.93 16.02 7.80
CA GLN A 38 9.68 16.76 7.67
C GLN A 38 8.46 15.86 7.47
N LEU A 39 8.61 14.79 6.68
CA LEU A 39 7.54 13.81 6.49
C LEU A 39 7.16 13.14 7.81
N LEU A 40 8.15 12.77 8.63
CA LEU A 40 7.93 12.19 9.96
C LEU A 40 7.24 13.19 10.92
N VAL A 41 7.60 14.48 10.87
CA VAL A 41 6.90 15.54 11.62
C VAL A 41 5.43 15.63 11.21
N LEU A 42 5.15 15.55 9.90
CA LEU A 42 3.78 15.59 9.39
C LEU A 42 2.99 14.34 9.74
N ALA A 43 3.59 13.16 9.62
CA ALA A 43 3.00 11.88 10.01
C ALA A 43 2.54 11.93 11.46
N LYS A 44 3.42 12.38 12.36
CA LYS A 44 3.08 12.57 13.78
C LYS A 44 2.01 13.63 14.01
N LYS A 45 2.08 14.76 13.30
CA LYS A 45 1.14 15.88 13.46
C LYS A 45 -0.29 15.52 13.00
N HIS A 46 -0.40 14.74 11.93
CA HIS A 46 -1.66 14.45 11.26
C HIS A 46 -2.17 13.02 11.48
N ASP A 47 -1.45 12.24 12.30
CA ASP A 47 -1.77 10.88 12.71
C ASP A 47 -1.97 9.95 11.49
N PHE A 48 -0.90 9.82 10.70
CA PHE A 48 -0.85 8.89 9.57
C PHE A 48 0.43 8.07 9.59
N MET A 49 0.34 6.85 9.07
CA MET A 49 1.48 5.97 8.81
C MET A 49 2.06 6.21 7.42
N ILE A 50 3.36 5.94 7.27
CA ILE A 50 4.08 6.08 6.00
C ILE A 50 4.25 4.70 5.37
N PHE A 51 3.89 4.59 4.09
CA PHE A 51 4.01 3.37 3.30
C PHE A 51 4.88 3.62 2.06
N GLU A 52 6.12 3.15 2.06
CA GLU A 52 6.96 3.18 0.87
C GLU A 52 6.61 2.01 -0.07
N ASP A 53 6.05 2.32 -1.23
CA ASP A 53 5.60 1.37 -2.25
C ASP A 53 6.76 0.94 -3.16
N ARG A 54 7.81 0.41 -2.53
CA ARG A 54 9.07 0.04 -3.19
C ARG A 54 8.97 -1.22 -4.06
N LYS A 55 8.01 -2.10 -3.77
CA LYS A 55 7.81 -3.41 -4.42
C LYS A 55 9.11 -4.23 -4.50
N PHE A 56 9.68 -4.57 -3.35
CA PHE A 56 10.88 -5.42 -3.31
C PHE A 56 10.64 -6.74 -4.06
N ALA A 57 11.61 -7.18 -4.85
CA ALA A 57 11.46 -8.36 -5.73
C ALA A 57 12.79 -9.08 -6.01
N ASP A 58 13.67 -9.12 -5.00
CA ASP A 58 14.99 -9.75 -5.10
C ASP A 58 15.15 -10.79 -3.97
N ILE A 59 16.26 -11.52 -3.98
CA ILE A 59 16.59 -12.50 -2.94
C ILE A 59 16.84 -11.82 -1.59
N GLY A 60 16.65 -12.57 -0.50
CA GLY A 60 16.68 -12.08 0.88
C GLY A 60 17.87 -11.19 1.24
N ASN A 61 19.09 -11.63 0.91
CA ASN A 61 20.29 -10.85 1.24
C ASN A 61 20.34 -9.49 0.54
N THR A 62 19.89 -9.42 -0.72
CA THR A 62 19.87 -8.18 -1.48
C THR A 62 18.81 -7.22 -0.93
N VAL A 63 17.58 -7.69 -0.70
CA VAL A 63 16.50 -6.84 -0.19
C VAL A 63 16.77 -6.34 1.22
N LYS A 64 17.46 -7.12 2.06
CA LYS A 64 17.94 -6.68 3.38
C LYS A 64 18.75 -5.38 3.28
N HIS A 65 19.70 -5.34 2.34
CA HIS A 65 20.52 -4.15 2.12
C HIS A 65 19.75 -3.02 1.42
N GLN A 66 18.87 -3.32 0.46
CA GLN A 66 18.05 -2.30 -0.19
C GLN A 66 17.08 -1.62 0.80
N TYR A 67 16.58 -2.37 1.78
CA TYR A 67 15.64 -1.89 2.78
C TYR A 67 16.32 -1.12 3.93
N GLY A 68 17.43 -1.65 4.46
CA GLY A 68 18.11 -1.06 5.62
C GLY A 68 19.20 -0.01 5.30
N ASN A 69 19.79 -0.06 4.11
CA ASN A 69 20.98 0.74 3.76
C ASN A 69 20.71 1.71 2.59
N GLY A 70 21.78 2.11 1.90
CA GLY A 70 21.71 3.00 0.75
C GLY A 70 21.40 4.45 1.13
N ILE A 71 21.03 5.22 0.12
CA ILE A 71 20.68 6.64 0.26
C ILE A 71 19.33 6.77 1.00
N TYR A 72 18.37 5.91 0.69
CA TYR A 72 17.00 6.03 1.20
C TYR A 72 16.80 5.49 2.62
N ARG A 73 17.54 4.44 3.02
CA ARG A 73 17.39 3.78 4.34
C ARG A 73 15.92 3.54 4.72
N ILE A 74 15.14 2.97 3.80
CA ILE A 74 13.67 2.93 3.85
C ILE A 74 13.15 2.45 5.22
N ALA A 75 13.77 1.43 5.80
CA ALA A 75 13.35 0.86 7.10
C ALA A 75 13.41 1.86 8.27
N SER A 76 14.22 2.92 8.18
CA SER A 76 14.37 3.90 9.26
C SER A 76 13.19 4.84 9.41
N TRP A 77 12.34 4.98 8.38
CA TRP A 77 11.24 5.95 8.36
C TRP A 77 9.90 5.41 7.87
N SER A 78 9.90 4.38 7.01
CA SER A 78 8.66 3.81 6.50
C SER A 78 8.07 2.81 7.48
N ASP A 79 6.82 3.03 7.91
CA ASP A 79 6.10 2.14 8.82
C ASP A 79 5.75 0.82 8.13
N ILE A 80 5.37 0.91 6.85
CA ILE A 80 4.97 -0.23 6.01
C ILE A 80 5.80 -0.23 4.73
N THR A 81 6.16 -1.41 4.23
CA THR A 81 6.66 -1.59 2.85
C THR A 81 5.95 -2.76 2.18
N ASN A 82 6.24 -3.01 0.90
CA ASN A 82 5.68 -4.16 0.20
C ASN A 82 6.70 -4.95 -0.62
N ALA A 83 6.37 -6.22 -0.88
CA ALA A 83 7.21 -7.15 -1.61
C ALA A 83 6.42 -8.10 -2.52
N HIS A 84 7.00 -8.45 -3.65
CA HIS A 84 6.51 -9.50 -4.53
C HIS A 84 6.82 -10.89 -3.97
N GLY A 85 5.94 -11.86 -4.20
CA GLY A 85 6.17 -13.27 -3.85
C GLY A 85 7.10 -14.01 -4.82
N VAL A 86 7.44 -13.40 -5.97
CA VAL A 86 8.20 -14.06 -7.06
C VAL A 86 9.53 -14.70 -6.63
N PRO A 87 10.34 -14.15 -5.69
CA PRO A 87 11.61 -14.76 -5.30
C PRO A 87 11.46 -15.88 -4.24
N GLY A 88 10.24 -16.13 -3.74
CA GLY A 88 9.99 -17.03 -2.60
C GLY A 88 10.28 -16.39 -1.24
N GLU A 89 10.04 -17.13 -0.16
CA GLU A 89 10.04 -16.63 1.24
C GLU A 89 11.36 -16.02 1.74
N GLY A 90 12.47 -16.27 1.05
CA GLY A 90 13.75 -15.65 1.38
C GLY A 90 13.67 -14.11 1.39
N ILE A 91 12.83 -13.52 0.53
CA ILE A 91 12.59 -12.07 0.51
C ILE A 91 11.98 -11.58 1.83
N ILE A 92 11.00 -12.29 2.38
CA ILE A 92 10.33 -11.96 3.64
C ILE A 92 11.35 -12.06 4.77
N THR A 93 12.13 -13.15 4.80
CA THR A 93 13.18 -13.36 5.81
C THR A 93 14.17 -12.20 5.82
N GLY A 94 14.69 -11.81 4.65
CA GLY A 94 15.65 -10.70 4.54
C GLY A 94 15.10 -9.34 4.95
N LEU A 95 13.86 -9.03 4.58
CA LEU A 95 13.19 -7.79 5.01
C LEU A 95 12.89 -7.79 6.51
N LYS A 96 12.45 -8.94 7.04
CA LYS A 96 12.11 -9.14 8.46
C LYS A 96 13.30 -8.93 9.38
N GLU A 97 14.50 -9.35 8.99
CA GLU A 97 15.73 -9.11 9.76
C GLU A 97 16.01 -7.62 10.03
N VAL A 98 15.50 -6.72 9.19
CA VAL A 98 15.65 -5.27 9.36
C VAL A 98 14.37 -4.65 9.94
N GLY A 99 13.21 -5.01 9.39
CA GLY A 99 11.94 -4.35 9.69
C GLY A 99 11.35 -4.75 11.05
N LEU A 100 11.42 -6.02 11.42
CA LEU A 100 10.77 -6.50 12.64
C LEU A 100 11.36 -5.86 13.92
N PRO A 101 12.70 -5.75 14.10
CA PRO A 101 13.27 -5.05 15.26
C PRO A 101 12.90 -3.57 15.34
N LEU A 102 12.48 -2.96 14.22
CA LEU A 102 12.06 -1.57 14.11
C LEU A 102 10.53 -1.40 14.18
N GLY A 103 9.77 -2.48 14.40
CA GLY A 103 8.32 -2.46 14.48
C GLY A 103 7.63 -2.17 13.14
N ARG A 104 8.22 -2.59 12.01
CA ARG A 104 7.68 -2.35 10.66
C ARG A 104 6.77 -3.48 10.19
N GLY A 105 5.83 -3.15 9.31
CA GLY A 105 4.94 -4.11 8.66
C GLY A 105 5.28 -4.34 7.19
N LEU A 106 4.94 -5.54 6.69
CA LEU A 106 5.09 -5.92 5.29
C LEU A 106 3.74 -6.26 4.66
N LEU A 107 3.47 -5.73 3.46
CA LEU A 107 2.39 -6.16 2.58
C LEU A 107 2.94 -7.03 1.44
N LEU A 108 2.30 -8.14 1.11
CA LEU A 108 2.65 -8.92 -0.08
C LEU A 108 1.79 -8.55 -1.27
N LEU A 109 2.39 -8.45 -2.46
CA LEU A 109 1.65 -8.23 -3.70
C LEU A 109 1.07 -9.56 -4.21
N ALA A 110 -0.17 -9.84 -3.80
CA ALA A 110 -0.90 -11.07 -4.15
C ALA A 110 -1.64 -10.96 -5.49
N GLU A 111 -2.21 -9.78 -5.80
CA GLU A 111 -2.84 -9.45 -7.07
C GLU A 111 -2.43 -8.03 -7.48
N MET A 112 -2.41 -7.73 -8.79
CA MET A 112 -2.11 -6.39 -9.31
C MET A 112 -3.24 -5.90 -10.21
N SER A 113 -3.52 -4.60 -10.17
CA SER A 113 -4.60 -3.97 -10.93
C SER A 113 -4.28 -3.73 -12.42
N SER A 114 -3.08 -4.08 -12.87
CA SER A 114 -2.61 -3.79 -14.24
C SER A 114 -3.10 -4.83 -15.24
N LYS A 115 -3.43 -4.38 -16.46
CA LYS A 115 -3.81 -5.26 -17.57
C LYS A 115 -2.66 -6.23 -17.89
N GLY A 116 -2.96 -7.53 -17.88
CA GLY A 116 -1.99 -8.59 -18.20
C GLY A 116 -1.09 -9.00 -17.04
N ALA A 117 -1.41 -8.59 -15.81
CA ALA A 117 -0.70 -9.05 -14.62
C ALA A 117 -0.66 -10.58 -14.53
N LEU A 118 0.51 -11.12 -14.17
CA LEU A 118 0.73 -12.56 -13.95
C LEU A 118 0.43 -12.98 -12.51
N THR A 119 -0.03 -12.06 -11.69
CA THR A 119 -0.33 -12.25 -10.27
C THR A 119 -1.75 -12.81 -10.08
N TYR A 120 -1.96 -14.03 -10.58
CA TYR A 120 -3.23 -14.76 -10.50
C TYR A 120 -3.00 -16.26 -10.26
N GLY A 121 -4.06 -16.98 -9.89
CA GLY A 121 -4.04 -18.44 -9.73
C GLY A 121 -2.98 -18.89 -8.73
N GLU A 122 -2.09 -19.80 -9.15
CA GLU A 122 -1.06 -20.37 -8.29
C GLU A 122 -0.12 -19.33 -7.68
N TYR A 123 0.20 -18.25 -8.42
CA TYR A 123 1.02 -17.17 -7.86
C TYR A 123 0.37 -16.56 -6.61
N THR A 124 -0.93 -16.27 -6.70
CA THR A 124 -1.70 -15.67 -5.61
C THR A 124 -1.79 -16.64 -4.44
N THR A 125 -2.15 -17.90 -4.69
CA THR A 125 -2.21 -18.95 -3.67
C THR A 125 -0.89 -19.06 -2.91
N GLN A 126 0.23 -19.19 -3.61
CA GLN A 126 1.54 -19.30 -2.98
C GLN A 126 1.90 -18.04 -2.18
N THR A 127 1.57 -16.85 -2.68
CA THR A 127 1.82 -15.59 -1.95
C THR A 127 1.03 -15.52 -0.64
N ILE A 128 -0.22 -15.97 -0.63
CA ILE A 128 -1.08 -16.03 0.56
C ILE A 128 -0.48 -17.00 1.59
N GLU A 129 -0.07 -18.18 1.12
CA GLU A 129 0.57 -19.19 1.95
C GLU A 129 1.86 -18.70 2.61
N MET A 130 2.66 -17.89 1.91
CA MET A 130 3.84 -17.25 2.50
C MET A 130 3.47 -16.27 3.63
N ALA A 131 2.41 -15.48 3.47
CA ALA A 131 1.94 -14.57 4.50
C ALA A 131 1.43 -15.32 5.74
N ARG A 132 0.64 -16.39 5.55
CA ARG A 132 0.13 -17.27 6.61
C ARG A 132 1.24 -17.81 7.50
N ARG A 133 2.41 -18.14 6.93
CA ARG A 133 3.59 -18.61 7.68
C ARG A 133 4.43 -17.51 8.33
N ASN A 134 4.15 -16.23 8.03
CA ASN A 134 4.97 -15.09 8.44
C ASN A 134 4.13 -13.95 9.08
N GLN A 135 3.07 -14.29 9.81
CA GLN A 135 2.10 -13.34 10.39
C GLN A 135 2.67 -12.36 11.43
N ASP A 136 3.86 -12.63 11.97
CA ASP A 136 4.55 -11.72 12.90
C ASP A 136 5.19 -10.51 12.21
N PHE A 137 5.25 -10.51 10.88
CA PHE A 137 5.82 -9.42 10.08
C PHE A 137 4.96 -9.04 8.87
N VAL A 138 4.33 -10.03 8.22
CA VAL A 138 3.39 -9.81 7.11
C VAL A 138 2.02 -9.47 7.68
N MET A 139 1.58 -8.23 7.46
CA MET A 139 0.31 -7.71 7.98
C MET A 139 -0.85 -7.78 6.99
N GLY A 140 -0.56 -8.07 5.72
CA GLY A 140 -1.61 -8.12 4.70
C GLY A 140 -1.10 -8.09 3.26
N PHE A 141 -1.95 -7.61 2.37
CA PHE A 141 -1.76 -7.74 0.93
C PHE A 141 -2.08 -6.46 0.16
N ILE A 142 -1.34 -6.25 -0.91
CA ILE A 142 -1.83 -5.52 -2.08
C ILE A 142 -2.63 -6.52 -2.94
N THR A 143 -3.93 -6.28 -3.10
CA THR A 143 -4.87 -7.23 -3.72
C THR A 143 -6.10 -6.55 -4.33
N GLN A 144 -6.85 -7.24 -5.19
CA GLN A 144 -8.11 -6.75 -5.77
C GLN A 144 -9.35 -7.36 -5.10
N ARG A 145 -9.19 -8.30 -4.17
CA ARG A 145 -10.28 -8.93 -3.40
C ARG A 145 -9.85 -9.34 -2.00
N CYS A 146 -10.84 -9.63 -1.16
CA CYS A 146 -10.65 -10.29 0.12
C CYS A 146 -9.90 -11.61 -0.09
N ILE A 147 -8.86 -11.79 0.72
CA ILE A 147 -7.96 -12.94 0.72
C ILE A 147 -8.12 -13.78 1.99
N ASN A 148 -8.75 -13.23 3.05
CA ASN A 148 -9.05 -14.00 4.25
C ASN A 148 -10.09 -15.08 3.91
N GLU A 149 -9.68 -16.34 4.02
CA GLU A 149 -10.49 -17.53 3.75
C GLU A 149 -10.85 -18.27 5.04
N HIS A 150 -10.07 -18.08 6.11
CA HIS A 150 -10.29 -18.69 7.41
C HIS A 150 -10.73 -17.66 8.47
N PRO A 151 -11.65 -18.01 9.40
CA PRO A 151 -12.18 -17.07 10.39
C PRO A 151 -11.15 -16.49 11.38
N ASP A 152 -10.00 -17.14 11.53
CA ASP A 152 -8.87 -16.73 12.37
C ASP A 152 -7.86 -15.85 11.63
N GLU A 153 -8.07 -15.56 10.35
CA GLU A 153 -7.24 -14.65 9.55
C GLU A 153 -7.73 -13.20 9.67
N ASP A 154 -6.78 -12.31 9.92
CA ASP A 154 -7.02 -10.86 10.02
C ASP A 154 -5.99 -10.09 9.16
N PHE A 155 -5.79 -10.55 7.92
CA PHE A 155 -4.91 -9.85 6.98
C PHE A 155 -5.61 -8.64 6.39
N ILE A 156 -4.90 -7.51 6.34
CA ILE A 156 -5.39 -6.28 5.72
C ILE A 156 -5.33 -6.40 4.19
N ALA A 157 -6.44 -6.16 3.50
CA ALA A 157 -6.49 -6.09 2.04
C ALA A 157 -6.51 -4.64 1.53
N MET A 158 -5.40 -4.19 0.92
CA MET A 158 -5.30 -2.86 0.31
C MET A 158 -5.35 -2.95 -1.22
N SER A 159 -6.23 -2.16 -1.85
CA SER A 159 -6.46 -2.24 -3.29
C SER A 159 -6.12 -0.93 -4.01
N PRO A 160 -5.12 -0.93 -4.92
CA PRO A 160 -4.83 0.17 -5.82
C PRO A 160 -5.75 0.16 -7.04
N GLY A 161 -5.59 1.18 -7.88
CA GLY A 161 -6.41 1.30 -9.08
C GLY A 161 -7.83 1.75 -8.77
N ILE A 162 -7.97 2.78 -7.95
CA ILE A 162 -9.26 3.31 -7.54
C ILE A 162 -9.54 4.64 -8.23
N GLY A 163 -10.76 4.78 -8.77
CA GLY A 163 -11.20 5.97 -9.47
C GLY A 163 -12.71 6.19 -9.34
N LEU A 164 -13.13 7.44 -9.13
CA LEU A 164 -14.54 7.84 -9.10
C LEU A 164 -15.04 8.33 -10.47
N ASP A 165 -14.17 8.92 -11.29
CA ASP A 165 -14.59 9.64 -12.50
C ASP A 165 -14.20 8.94 -13.82
N VAL A 166 -13.23 8.04 -13.79
CA VAL A 166 -12.61 7.45 -15.00
C VAL A 166 -12.33 5.96 -14.82
N THR A 167 -12.36 5.20 -15.91
CA THR A 167 -12.21 3.73 -15.92
C THR A 167 -10.79 3.24 -16.27
N GLY A 168 -9.89 4.09 -16.78
CA GLY A 168 -8.48 3.73 -17.02
C GLY A 168 -7.57 4.92 -17.35
N ASP A 169 -6.27 4.66 -17.51
CA ASP A 169 -5.23 5.71 -17.71
C ASP A 169 -4.46 5.63 -19.05
N GLY A 170 -4.78 4.67 -19.91
CA GLY A 170 -4.07 4.46 -21.18
C GLY A 170 -2.69 3.77 -21.08
N LEU A 171 -2.16 3.55 -19.88
CA LEU A 171 -0.89 2.84 -19.61
C LEU A 171 -1.11 1.51 -18.88
N GLY A 172 -2.33 0.98 -18.92
CA GLY A 172 -2.67 -0.35 -18.40
C GLY A 172 -3.33 -0.36 -17.03
N GLN A 173 -3.55 0.80 -16.39
CA GLN A 173 -4.33 0.89 -15.16
C GLN A 173 -5.82 0.70 -15.45
N GLN A 174 -6.46 -0.18 -14.70
CA GLN A 174 -7.92 -0.31 -14.65
C GLN A 174 -8.42 0.27 -13.34
N TYR A 175 -9.43 1.14 -13.41
CA TYR A 175 -10.01 1.77 -12.23
C TYR A 175 -11.29 1.06 -11.78
N ARG A 176 -11.40 0.85 -10.47
CA ARG A 176 -12.60 0.37 -9.79
C ARG A 176 -13.10 1.43 -8.83
N THR A 177 -14.41 1.46 -8.57
CA THR A 177 -14.96 2.40 -7.59
C THR A 177 -14.70 1.91 -6.16
N PRO A 178 -14.68 2.82 -5.15
CA PRO A 178 -14.59 2.41 -3.74
C PRO A 178 -15.64 1.38 -3.33
N ARG A 179 -16.89 1.53 -3.79
CA ARG A 179 -17.96 0.56 -3.48
C ARG A 179 -17.66 -0.83 -4.04
N GLN A 180 -17.22 -0.94 -5.30
CA GLN A 180 -16.85 -2.23 -5.89
C GLN A 180 -15.72 -2.93 -5.14
N VAL A 181 -14.74 -2.16 -4.67
CA VAL A 181 -13.57 -2.72 -3.97
C VAL A 181 -13.90 -3.11 -2.54
N ILE A 182 -14.56 -2.23 -1.79
CA ILE A 182 -14.84 -2.46 -0.37
C ILE A 182 -16.03 -3.41 -0.19
N VAL A 183 -17.17 -3.14 -0.82
CA VAL A 183 -18.41 -3.94 -0.65
C VAL A 183 -18.33 -5.24 -1.44
N GLU A 184 -18.19 -5.14 -2.76
CA GLU A 184 -18.35 -6.32 -3.63
C GLU A 184 -17.14 -7.26 -3.59
N SER A 185 -15.95 -6.71 -3.33
CA SER A 185 -14.71 -7.49 -3.25
C SER A 185 -14.17 -7.67 -1.85
N GLY A 186 -14.74 -7.03 -0.83
CA GLY A 186 -14.34 -7.26 0.56
C GLY A 186 -12.94 -6.76 0.92
N CYS A 187 -12.33 -5.86 0.15
CA CYS A 187 -11.07 -5.22 0.55
C CYS A 187 -11.29 -4.20 1.68
N ASP A 188 -10.25 -3.85 2.42
CA ASP A 188 -10.35 -2.97 3.59
C ASP A 188 -9.97 -1.52 3.29
N LEU A 189 -8.99 -1.32 2.39
CA LEU A 189 -8.49 0.00 2.01
C LEU A 189 -8.46 0.23 0.51
N ILE A 190 -8.69 1.50 0.15
CA ILE A 190 -8.51 2.03 -1.20
C ILE A 190 -7.22 2.83 -1.31
N ILE A 191 -6.43 2.53 -2.34
CA ILE A 191 -5.23 3.26 -2.71
C ILE A 191 -5.53 4.14 -3.95
N VAL A 192 -5.55 5.46 -3.76
CA VAL A 192 -5.99 6.46 -4.76
C VAL A 192 -4.89 7.47 -5.14
N GLY A 193 -4.23 7.27 -6.29
CA GLY A 193 -3.19 8.18 -6.76
C GLY A 193 -3.74 9.42 -7.48
N ARG A 194 -3.59 9.44 -8.81
CA ARG A 194 -3.97 10.57 -9.69
C ARG A 194 -5.43 11.04 -9.55
N GLY A 195 -6.32 10.22 -9.00
CA GLY A 195 -7.68 10.64 -8.65
C GLY A 195 -7.71 11.81 -7.65
N ILE A 196 -6.68 11.92 -6.79
CA ILE A 196 -6.54 12.98 -5.79
C ILE A 196 -5.61 14.10 -6.29
N TYR A 197 -4.38 13.77 -6.68
CA TYR A 197 -3.34 14.77 -6.99
C TYR A 197 -3.22 15.11 -8.49
N GLY A 198 -4.04 14.49 -9.35
CA GLY A 198 -3.98 14.71 -10.79
C GLY A 198 -4.13 16.18 -11.18
N LYS A 199 -3.46 16.58 -12.28
CA LYS A 199 -3.43 17.96 -12.75
C LYS A 199 -4.85 18.55 -12.87
N GLY A 200 -5.04 19.74 -12.29
CA GLY A 200 -6.31 20.46 -12.32
C GLY A 200 -7.31 20.05 -11.24
N ARG A 201 -6.93 19.18 -10.30
CA ARG A 201 -7.75 18.80 -9.14
C ARG A 201 -7.38 19.56 -7.88
N ASP A 202 -8.34 19.77 -7.01
CA ASP A 202 -8.12 20.22 -5.63
C ASP A 202 -7.87 18.99 -4.74
N VAL A 203 -6.62 18.82 -4.32
CA VAL A 203 -6.17 17.69 -3.49
C VAL A 203 -7.01 17.52 -2.22
N GLN A 204 -7.41 18.62 -1.58
CA GLN A 204 -8.19 18.54 -0.34
C GLN A 204 -9.63 18.14 -0.62
N ALA A 205 -10.23 18.68 -1.67
CA ALA A 205 -11.60 18.34 -2.06
C ALA A 205 -11.69 16.88 -2.52
N GLU A 206 -10.78 16.43 -3.38
CA GLU A 206 -10.76 15.04 -3.85
C GLU A 206 -10.40 14.07 -2.73
N GLY A 207 -9.46 14.43 -1.84
CA GLY A 207 -9.15 13.64 -0.65
C GLY A 207 -10.41 13.37 0.19
N ARG A 208 -11.18 14.41 0.51
CA ARG A 208 -12.47 14.25 1.23
C ARG A 208 -13.46 13.38 0.46
N ARG A 209 -13.56 13.57 -0.86
CA ARG A 209 -14.49 12.82 -1.71
C ARG A 209 -14.18 11.32 -1.73
N TYR A 210 -12.91 10.92 -1.83
CA TYR A 210 -12.53 9.51 -1.76
C TYR A 210 -12.66 8.94 -0.34
N GLN A 211 -12.39 9.74 0.70
CA GLN A 211 -12.61 9.35 2.09
C GLN A 211 -14.09 9.01 2.34
N GLU A 212 -15.00 9.91 1.96
CA GLU A 212 -16.44 9.74 2.13
C GLU A 212 -16.95 8.52 1.35
N ALA A 213 -16.49 8.33 0.12
CA ALA A 213 -16.87 7.17 -0.70
C ALA A 213 -16.37 5.85 -0.12
N GLY A 214 -15.12 5.78 0.35
CA GLY A 214 -14.57 4.60 1.00
C GLY A 214 -15.30 4.29 2.32
N TRP A 215 -15.48 5.29 3.18
CA TRP A 215 -16.16 5.12 4.46
C TRP A 215 -17.61 4.68 4.29
N SER A 216 -18.35 5.30 3.36
CA SER A 216 -19.73 4.92 3.07
C SER A 216 -19.83 3.47 2.56
N ALA A 217 -18.90 3.05 1.69
CA ALA A 217 -18.87 1.69 1.18
C ALA A 217 -18.62 0.65 2.29
N TYR A 218 -17.77 0.96 3.24
CA TYR A 218 -17.59 0.08 4.39
C TYR A 218 -18.79 0.04 5.32
N GLN A 219 -19.41 1.20 5.60
CA GLN A 219 -20.61 1.24 6.44
C GLN A 219 -21.72 0.40 5.81
N GLU A 220 -21.83 0.43 4.48
CA GLU A 220 -22.68 -0.48 3.73
C GLU A 220 -22.26 -1.94 3.96
N ARG A 221 -20.99 -2.29 3.81
CA ARG A 221 -20.47 -3.67 4.00
C ARG A 221 -20.79 -4.25 5.37
N ILE A 222 -20.56 -3.50 6.45
CA ILE A 222 -20.78 -4.00 7.82
C ILE A 222 -22.24 -3.94 8.27
N SER A 223 -23.13 -3.38 7.46
CA SER A 223 -24.58 -3.38 7.69
C SER A 223 -25.31 -4.50 6.95
N GLN A 224 -24.59 -5.34 6.18
CA GLN A 224 -25.11 -6.54 5.51
C GLN A 224 -24.99 -7.75 6.43
#